data_AF-A0A829YK82-F1
#
_entry.id   AF-A0A829YK82-F1
#
_cell.length_a   1.000
_cell.length_b   1.000
_cell.length_c   1.000
_cell.angle_alpha   90.00
_cell.angle_beta   90.00
_cell.angle_gamma   90.00
#
_symmetry.space_group_name_H-M   'P 1'
#
loop_
_entity.id
_entity.type
_entity.pdbx_description
1 polymer ?
#
loop_
_entity_poly.entity_id
_entity_poly.type
_entity_poly.pdbx_seq_one_letter_code
_entity_poly.pdbx_strand_id
1 'polypeptide(L)'
;MRNTATTFHAPVRDANTPTTKEDPLAAPSPYWGDEAIWDSKANAHNPMLDHKGRVWYTARIRAAANPSFCKKSSTHPSAKLFPTERASRHLAVYVPNTKQYTFVDTCFSTHHLQFAEDADHTLWTSGGGEVVGWLNTKKFDETGDAAASQGWAPLVLDTNGNGKLDQWTEPDQPVDPKLDARIAGGFYAVMPNPADGSVWGSVAFRYPGAIVRFDPRTQLTEMYSVPLPGYGVRGADIDRSGVVWVSLGSGHLGEFDRRKCKAPLNGAKATGAHCPEGWRFHRLPGPSFAGDNDLSVESSYYTWVDQHNTLGLGANTPIATGNLFDGVHALVDRKFVTLRIPYPLGFYTKGFEGRVDDAKAGWKGRGLWVPSGDRTPWHKEGGKGTKPLVVHIQMRSNPLEK
;
A
#
# COMPACT_ATOMS: atom_id res chain seq x y z
N MET A 1 1.37 22.66 -21.92
CA MET A 1 0.25 21.97 -21.22
C MET A 1 -0.30 22.91 -20.15
N ARG A 2 -1.62 22.98 -20.01
CA ARG A 2 -2.27 23.73 -18.91
C ARG A 2 -2.78 22.68 -17.92
N ASN A 3 -2.23 22.67 -16.72
CA ASN A 3 -2.71 21.78 -15.66
C ASN A 3 -4.15 22.20 -15.27
N THR A 4 -5.07 21.24 -15.22
CA THR A 4 -6.47 21.46 -14.82
C THR A 4 -6.77 20.62 -13.60
N ALA A 5 -7.36 21.25 -12.57
CA ALA A 5 -7.86 20.55 -11.39
C ALA A 5 -9.39 20.58 -11.40
N THR A 6 -10.00 19.46 -11.07
CA THR A 6 -11.46 19.32 -10.93
C THR A 6 -11.79 18.69 -9.59
N THR A 7 -12.95 19.04 -9.05
CA THR A 7 -13.52 18.39 -7.87
C THR A 7 -14.78 17.65 -8.28
N PHE A 8 -14.98 16.46 -7.72
CA PHE A 8 -16.24 15.74 -7.82
C PHE A 8 -16.61 15.22 -6.44
N HIS A 9 -17.91 15.09 -6.19
CA HIS A 9 -18.42 14.52 -4.96
C HIS A 9 -18.62 13.01 -5.18
N ALA A 10 -17.78 12.18 -4.56
CA ALA A 10 -17.88 10.72 -4.69
C ALA A 10 -19.20 10.22 -4.08
N PRO A 11 -20.10 9.59 -4.86
CA PRO A 11 -21.32 8.99 -4.33
C PRO A 11 -21.02 7.73 -3.52
N VAL A 12 -22.05 7.25 -2.81
CA VAL A 12 -22.10 5.92 -2.20
C VAL A 12 -23.31 5.18 -2.77
N ARG A 13 -23.27 3.85 -2.78
CA ARG A 13 -24.35 3.03 -3.34
C ARG A 13 -25.57 3.00 -2.42
N ASP A 14 -25.34 2.81 -1.13
CA ASP A 14 -26.41 2.57 -0.16
C ASP A 14 -26.65 3.81 0.72
N ALA A 15 -27.91 4.24 0.86
CA ALA A 15 -28.25 5.49 1.55
C ALA A 15 -27.85 5.52 3.03
N ASN A 16 -27.89 4.36 3.70
CA ASN A 16 -27.51 4.15 5.10
C ASN A 16 -25.99 4.06 5.33
N THR A 17 -25.17 4.37 4.31
CA THR A 17 -23.72 4.44 4.46
C THR A 17 -23.36 5.53 5.48
N PRO A 18 -22.61 5.20 6.56
CA PRO A 18 -22.28 6.15 7.61
C PRO A 18 -21.37 7.27 7.11
N THR A 19 -21.46 8.44 7.74
CA THR A 19 -20.59 9.60 7.47
C THR A 19 -19.54 9.75 8.56
N THR A 20 -18.36 10.29 8.21
CA THR A 20 -17.33 10.67 9.19
C THR A 20 -17.78 11.81 10.11
N LYS A 21 -18.86 12.52 9.79
CA LYS A 21 -19.38 13.62 10.63
C LYS A 21 -19.91 13.13 11.97
N GLU A 22 -20.30 11.86 12.04
CA GLU A 22 -20.81 11.19 13.24
C GLU A 22 -19.67 10.64 14.12
N ASP A 23 -18.42 10.68 13.64
CA ASP A 23 -17.28 10.22 14.43
C ASP A 23 -17.09 11.18 15.64
N PRO A 24 -16.89 10.65 16.86
CA PRO A 24 -16.74 11.49 18.04
C PRO A 24 -15.48 12.36 17.94
N LEU A 25 -15.62 13.65 18.24
CA LEU A 25 -14.48 14.55 18.35
C LEU A 25 -13.68 14.21 19.61
N ALA A 26 -12.41 13.83 19.42
CA ALA A 26 -11.52 13.48 20.52
C ALA A 26 -11.04 14.72 21.31
N ALA A 27 -10.91 15.86 20.63
CA ALA A 27 -10.51 17.14 21.22
C ALA A 27 -10.92 18.31 20.29
N PRO A 28 -11.11 19.54 20.83
CA PRO A 28 -11.39 20.71 20.02
C PRO A 28 -10.25 21.02 19.04
N SER A 29 -10.61 21.39 17.81
CA SER A 29 -9.67 21.87 16.80
C SER A 29 -9.15 23.28 17.13
N PRO A 30 -7.85 23.58 16.98
CA PRO A 30 -7.33 24.95 17.08
C PRO A 30 -7.94 25.93 16.06
N TYR A 31 -8.56 25.43 14.99
CA TYR A 31 -9.10 26.23 13.90
C TYR A 31 -10.63 26.32 13.93
N TRP A 32 -11.32 25.25 14.38
CA TRP A 32 -12.78 25.16 14.33
C TRP A 32 -13.44 24.80 15.67
N GLY A 33 -12.69 24.68 16.76
CA GLY A 33 -13.24 24.23 18.05
C GLY A 33 -13.91 22.87 17.91
N ASP A 34 -15.16 22.76 18.36
CA ASP A 34 -15.96 21.52 18.35
C ASP A 34 -16.76 21.32 17.04
N GLU A 35 -16.50 22.08 15.98
CA GLU A 35 -17.17 21.89 14.70
C GLU A 35 -16.59 20.68 13.94
N ALA A 36 -17.43 19.69 13.64
CA ALA A 36 -17.09 18.55 12.80
C ALA A 36 -17.08 18.94 11.31
N ILE A 37 -15.89 19.20 10.76
CA ILE A 37 -15.71 19.67 9.37
C ILE A 37 -15.64 18.55 8.32
N TRP A 38 -15.49 17.28 8.72
CA TRP A 38 -15.39 16.15 7.79
C TRP A 38 -16.71 15.41 7.69
N ASP A 39 -17.39 15.53 6.54
CA ASP A 39 -18.69 14.90 6.26
C ASP A 39 -18.61 13.97 5.04
N SER A 40 -17.64 13.06 5.03
CA SER A 40 -17.46 12.12 3.91
C SER A 40 -18.13 10.80 4.21
N LYS A 41 -19.06 10.38 3.33
CA LYS A 41 -19.56 9.00 3.31
C LYS A 41 -18.58 8.06 2.60
N ALA A 42 -18.07 8.46 1.45
CA ALA A 42 -17.24 7.61 0.59
C ALA A 42 -15.88 7.27 1.21
N ASN A 43 -15.31 8.13 2.07
CA ASN A 43 -14.01 7.88 2.73
C ASN A 43 -12.95 7.31 1.77
N ALA A 44 -12.69 8.05 0.69
CA ALA A 44 -11.84 7.60 -0.41
C ALA A 44 -10.37 7.52 0.01
N HIS A 45 -9.65 6.53 -0.52
CA HIS A 45 -8.22 6.35 -0.28
C HIS A 45 -7.51 5.74 -1.48
N ASN A 46 -6.22 6.11 -1.63
CA ASN A 46 -5.22 5.55 -2.56
C ASN A 46 -5.76 5.26 -3.99
N PRO A 47 -5.74 6.24 -4.90
CA PRO A 47 -6.10 6.00 -6.30
C PRO A 47 -4.95 5.42 -7.11
N MET A 48 -5.27 4.52 -8.04
CA MET A 48 -4.37 3.96 -9.06
C MET A 48 -5.03 4.05 -10.44
N LEU A 49 -4.21 4.22 -11.47
CA LEU A 49 -4.66 4.12 -12.86
C LEU A 49 -4.58 2.67 -13.34
N ASP A 50 -5.58 2.24 -14.10
CA ASP A 50 -5.47 1.01 -14.88
C ASP A 50 -4.93 1.27 -16.29
N HIS A 51 -4.71 0.19 -17.04
CA HIS A 51 -4.24 0.22 -18.42
C HIS A 51 -5.20 0.91 -19.41
N LYS A 52 -6.44 1.22 -19.01
CA LYS A 52 -7.45 1.96 -19.80
C LYS A 52 -7.53 3.44 -19.38
N GLY A 53 -6.71 3.88 -18.42
CA GLY A 53 -6.73 5.25 -17.89
C GLY A 53 -7.90 5.54 -16.96
N ARG A 54 -8.56 4.51 -16.41
CA ARG A 54 -9.59 4.66 -15.38
C ARG A 54 -8.95 4.75 -14.01
N VAL A 55 -9.59 5.47 -13.09
CA VAL A 55 -9.12 5.65 -11.72
C VAL A 55 -9.80 4.64 -10.81
N TRP A 56 -9.04 3.66 -10.32
CA TRP A 56 -9.47 2.71 -9.30
C TRP A 56 -9.04 3.19 -7.94
N TYR A 57 -9.91 3.09 -6.94
CA TYR A 57 -9.56 3.51 -5.59
C TYR A 57 -10.39 2.82 -4.51
N THR A 58 -9.86 2.82 -3.31
CA THR A 58 -10.55 2.37 -2.10
C THR A 58 -11.64 3.38 -1.73
N ALA A 59 -12.88 2.94 -1.53
CA ALA A 59 -13.98 3.78 -1.07
C ALA A 59 -15.05 2.96 -0.34
N ARG A 60 -15.65 3.53 0.71
CA ARG A 60 -16.90 3.04 1.30
C ARG A 60 -18.03 3.23 0.30
N ILE A 61 -18.77 2.16 0.01
CA ILE A 61 -19.95 2.19 -0.88
C ILE A 61 -21.25 1.86 -0.13
N ARG A 62 -21.13 1.19 1.03
CA ARG A 62 -22.23 0.68 1.85
C ARG A 62 -21.86 0.63 3.33
N ALA A 63 -22.83 0.28 4.18
CA ALA A 63 -22.59 -0.08 5.57
C ALA A 63 -21.77 -1.39 5.71
N ALA A 64 -21.20 -1.60 6.90
CA ALA A 64 -20.13 -2.57 7.08
C ALA A 64 -20.54 -4.05 6.98
N ALA A 65 -21.81 -4.39 7.15
CA ALA A 65 -22.28 -5.77 7.13
C ALA A 65 -22.16 -6.37 5.71
N ASN A 66 -21.49 -7.51 5.58
CA ASN A 66 -21.34 -8.15 4.28
C ASN A 66 -22.62 -8.85 3.80
N PRO A 67 -22.81 -8.99 2.48
CA PRO A 67 -23.86 -9.80 1.89
C PRO A 67 -23.67 -11.30 2.21
N SER A 68 -24.73 -12.08 2.05
CA SER A 68 -24.76 -13.51 2.40
C SER A 68 -23.69 -14.35 1.68
N PHE A 69 -23.33 -14.01 0.44
CA PHE A 69 -22.34 -14.75 -0.33
C PHE A 69 -20.91 -14.61 0.22
N CYS A 70 -20.64 -13.70 1.16
CA CYS A 70 -19.37 -13.60 1.86
C CYS A 70 -19.29 -14.50 3.11
N LYS A 71 -20.43 -15.00 3.59
CA LYS A 71 -20.58 -15.55 4.94
C LYS A 71 -20.54 -17.08 4.98
N LYS A 72 -20.50 -17.61 6.21
CA LYS A 72 -20.61 -19.04 6.51
C LYS A 72 -21.93 -19.56 5.91
N SER A 73 -21.85 -20.60 5.06
CA SER A 73 -22.92 -21.17 4.19
C SER A 73 -22.96 -20.67 2.73
N SER A 74 -22.08 -19.76 2.32
CA SER A 74 -21.92 -19.41 0.91
C SER A 74 -21.28 -20.55 0.09
N THR A 75 -21.60 -20.60 -1.20
CA THR A 75 -20.93 -21.48 -2.17
C THR A 75 -19.63 -20.90 -2.73
N HIS A 76 -19.37 -19.60 -2.49
CA HIS A 76 -18.18 -18.91 -2.97
C HIS A 76 -16.91 -19.58 -2.41
N PRO A 77 -15.91 -19.94 -3.26
CA PRO A 77 -14.72 -20.68 -2.81
C PRO A 77 -14.01 -20.03 -1.62
N SER A 78 -13.77 -18.71 -1.68
CA SER A 78 -13.15 -17.98 -0.57
C SER A 78 -13.99 -17.94 0.71
N ALA A 79 -15.32 -17.90 0.61
CA ALA A 79 -16.19 -17.91 1.78
C ALA A 79 -16.26 -19.29 2.45
N LYS A 80 -16.11 -20.37 1.66
CA LYS A 80 -15.96 -21.73 2.19
C LYS A 80 -14.65 -21.88 2.96
N LEU A 81 -13.57 -21.27 2.47
CA LEU A 81 -12.26 -21.32 3.12
C LEU A 81 -12.22 -20.44 4.37
N PHE A 82 -12.64 -19.18 4.25
CA PHE A 82 -12.60 -18.21 5.33
C PHE A 82 -13.72 -17.16 5.17
N PRO A 83 -14.91 -17.35 5.77
CA PRO A 83 -16.02 -16.42 5.63
C PRO A 83 -15.73 -15.08 6.31
N THR A 84 -16.23 -13.99 5.72
CA THR A 84 -16.07 -12.64 6.26
C THR A 84 -17.41 -11.98 6.53
N GLU A 85 -17.62 -11.56 7.77
CA GLU A 85 -18.90 -10.98 8.19
C GLU A 85 -19.06 -9.50 7.85
N ARG A 86 -17.93 -8.78 7.72
CA ARG A 86 -17.91 -7.33 7.58
C ARG A 86 -16.78 -6.84 6.66
N ALA A 87 -17.03 -5.73 5.96
CA ALA A 87 -16.04 -4.96 5.22
C ALA A 87 -16.38 -3.46 5.30
N SER A 88 -15.38 -2.60 5.43
CA SER A 88 -15.57 -1.17 5.75
C SER A 88 -15.42 -0.24 4.56
N ARG A 89 -14.38 -0.46 3.73
CA ARG A 89 -14.13 0.20 2.46
C ARG A 89 -13.96 -0.86 1.38
N HIS A 90 -14.46 -0.58 0.20
CA HIS A 90 -14.49 -1.45 -0.96
C HIS A 90 -13.77 -0.77 -2.13
N LEU A 91 -14.07 -1.17 -3.36
CA LEU A 91 -13.48 -0.57 -4.55
C LEU A 91 -14.50 0.31 -5.28
N ALA A 92 -14.00 1.37 -5.90
CA ALA A 92 -14.76 2.19 -6.83
C ALA A 92 -13.91 2.53 -8.06
N VAL A 93 -14.57 2.69 -9.19
CA VAL A 93 -13.95 3.06 -10.46
C VAL A 93 -14.55 4.36 -10.94
N TYR A 94 -13.70 5.33 -11.24
CA TYR A 94 -14.08 6.60 -11.84
C TYR A 94 -13.43 6.76 -13.22
N VAL A 95 -14.23 7.13 -14.21
CA VAL A 95 -13.77 7.40 -15.58
C VAL A 95 -13.74 8.92 -15.80
N PRO A 96 -12.56 9.58 -15.83
CA PRO A 96 -12.50 11.05 -15.83
C PRO A 96 -13.24 11.73 -16.99
N ASN A 97 -13.19 11.15 -18.19
CA ASN A 97 -13.77 11.76 -19.40
C ASN A 97 -15.30 11.72 -19.42
N THR A 98 -15.90 10.61 -18.97
CA THR A 98 -17.36 10.42 -18.96
C THR A 98 -17.99 10.72 -17.61
N LYS A 99 -17.16 10.87 -16.56
CA LYS A 99 -17.54 10.99 -15.15
C LYS A 99 -18.34 9.80 -14.63
N GLN A 100 -18.29 8.67 -15.33
CA GLN A 100 -18.95 7.44 -14.89
C GLN A 100 -18.32 6.96 -13.58
N TYR A 101 -19.17 6.54 -12.65
CA TYR A 101 -18.79 6.02 -11.35
C TYR A 101 -19.38 4.63 -11.17
N THR A 102 -18.51 3.65 -10.94
CA THR A 102 -18.91 2.25 -10.75
C THR A 102 -18.50 1.79 -9.35
N PHE A 103 -19.45 1.21 -8.62
CA PHE A 103 -19.20 0.60 -7.32
C PHE A 103 -18.81 -0.87 -7.48
N VAL A 104 -17.83 -1.33 -6.70
CA VAL A 104 -17.41 -2.73 -6.69
C VAL A 104 -17.49 -3.25 -5.25
N ASP A 105 -18.49 -4.10 -5.01
CA ASP A 105 -18.79 -4.61 -3.67
C ASP A 105 -17.90 -5.80 -3.30
N THR A 106 -16.92 -5.56 -2.44
CA THR A 106 -15.99 -6.58 -1.94
C THR A 106 -16.45 -7.19 -0.62
N CYS A 107 -16.16 -8.48 -0.43
CA CYS A 107 -16.32 -9.20 0.84
C CYS A 107 -15.21 -8.88 1.86
N PHE A 108 -14.17 -8.18 1.46
CA PHE A 108 -13.04 -7.78 2.29
C PHE A 108 -12.89 -6.25 2.31
N SER A 109 -12.34 -5.72 3.39
CA SER A 109 -11.98 -4.30 3.47
C SER A 109 -10.78 -4.00 2.58
N THR A 110 -10.67 -2.75 2.12
CA THR A 110 -9.58 -2.30 1.25
C THR A 110 -8.89 -1.04 1.81
N HIS A 111 -7.62 -0.85 1.42
CA HIS A 111 -6.80 0.30 1.78
C HIS A 111 -5.92 0.75 0.61
N HIS A 112 -4.74 0.15 0.43
CA HIS A 112 -3.94 0.33 -0.78
C HIS A 112 -4.35 -0.70 -1.83
N LEU A 113 -4.14 -0.38 -3.10
CA LEU A 113 -4.36 -1.29 -4.21
C LEU A 113 -3.21 -1.22 -5.21
N GLN A 114 -2.94 -2.33 -5.87
CA GLN A 114 -1.90 -2.43 -6.89
C GLN A 114 -2.30 -3.47 -7.92
N PHE A 115 -2.07 -3.16 -9.20
CA PHE A 115 -2.34 -4.08 -10.30
C PHE A 115 -1.17 -5.07 -10.48
N ALA A 116 -1.49 -6.33 -10.68
CA ALA A 116 -0.54 -7.33 -11.16
C ALA A 116 -0.38 -7.25 -12.68
N GLU A 117 0.83 -7.55 -13.17
CA GLU A 117 1.14 -7.71 -14.59
C GLU A 117 0.75 -9.13 -15.06
N ASP A 118 -0.53 -9.48 -14.96
CA ASP A 118 -1.07 -10.76 -15.41
C ASP A 118 -2.16 -10.59 -16.47
N ALA A 119 -2.61 -11.71 -17.05
CA ALA A 119 -3.60 -11.73 -18.12
C ALA A 119 -5.02 -11.30 -17.69
N ASP A 120 -5.27 -11.28 -16.37
CA ASP A 120 -6.54 -10.93 -15.75
C ASP A 120 -6.57 -9.46 -15.28
N HIS A 121 -5.44 -8.77 -15.36
CA HIS A 121 -5.21 -7.47 -14.72
C HIS A 121 -5.66 -7.49 -13.26
N THR A 122 -5.21 -8.51 -12.51
CA THR A 122 -5.66 -8.74 -11.14
C THR A 122 -5.32 -7.53 -10.27
N LEU A 123 -6.33 -6.96 -9.62
CA LEU A 123 -6.16 -5.89 -8.65
C LEU A 123 -6.06 -6.48 -7.25
N TRP A 124 -4.89 -6.35 -6.64
CA TRP A 124 -4.64 -6.78 -5.26
C TRP A 124 -4.88 -5.64 -4.29
N THR A 125 -5.35 -5.97 -3.09
CA THR A 125 -5.69 -4.96 -2.07
C THR A 125 -5.09 -5.29 -0.71
N SER A 126 -4.74 -4.23 0.03
CA SER A 126 -4.41 -4.31 1.45
C SER A 126 -5.59 -3.88 2.32
N GLY A 127 -5.46 -3.96 3.64
CA GLY A 127 -6.50 -3.51 4.57
C GLY A 127 -7.64 -4.51 4.80
N GLY A 128 -7.53 -5.73 4.27
CA GLY A 128 -8.49 -6.81 4.48
C GLY A 128 -8.50 -7.39 5.90
N GLY A 129 -7.56 -6.95 6.75
CA GLY A 129 -7.43 -7.43 8.13
C GLY A 129 -6.92 -8.86 8.14
N GLU A 130 -7.83 -9.81 8.31
CA GLU A 130 -7.50 -11.24 8.43
C GLU A 130 -7.23 -11.93 7.09
N VAL A 131 -7.51 -11.24 5.98
CA VAL A 131 -7.44 -11.79 4.63
C VAL A 131 -6.69 -10.86 3.68
N VAL A 132 -6.11 -11.44 2.63
CA VAL A 132 -5.68 -10.71 1.43
C VAL A 132 -6.75 -10.90 0.36
N GLY A 133 -7.21 -9.80 -0.23
CA GLY A 133 -8.27 -9.79 -1.22
C GLY A 133 -7.81 -9.31 -2.58
N TRP A 134 -8.39 -9.85 -3.64
CA TRP A 134 -8.11 -9.50 -5.02
C TRP A 134 -9.38 -9.47 -5.89
N LEU A 135 -9.28 -8.80 -7.03
CA LEU A 135 -10.33 -8.71 -8.04
C LEU A 135 -9.73 -8.98 -9.42
N ASN A 136 -10.29 -9.95 -10.15
CA ASN A 136 -10.07 -10.13 -11.58
C ASN A 136 -10.81 -9.00 -12.31
N THR A 137 -10.08 -7.94 -12.70
CA THR A 137 -10.71 -6.75 -13.27
C THR A 137 -11.19 -6.97 -14.70
N LYS A 138 -10.57 -7.89 -15.45
CA LYS A 138 -11.04 -8.31 -16.76
C LYS A 138 -12.43 -8.95 -16.69
N LYS A 139 -12.62 -9.94 -15.82
CA LYS A 139 -13.92 -10.60 -15.61
C LYS A 139 -14.96 -9.61 -15.10
N PHE A 140 -14.58 -8.70 -14.22
CA PHE A 140 -15.50 -7.66 -13.75
C PHE A 140 -15.93 -6.73 -14.89
N ASP A 141 -15.00 -6.32 -15.76
CA ASP A 141 -15.32 -5.50 -16.94
C ASP A 141 -16.25 -6.23 -17.92
N GLU A 142 -16.06 -7.53 -18.11
CA GLU A 142 -16.86 -8.35 -19.03
C GLU A 142 -18.27 -8.63 -18.53
N THR A 143 -18.46 -8.74 -17.20
CA THR A 143 -19.70 -9.28 -16.62
C THR A 143 -20.46 -8.28 -15.73
N GLY A 144 -19.77 -7.27 -15.19
CA GLY A 144 -20.28 -6.41 -14.12
C GLY A 144 -20.48 -7.12 -12.76
N ASP A 145 -20.14 -8.40 -12.65
CA ASP A 145 -20.38 -9.21 -11.45
C ASP A 145 -19.17 -9.16 -10.51
N ALA A 146 -19.26 -8.31 -9.48
CA ALA A 146 -18.24 -8.21 -8.45
C ALA A 146 -18.12 -9.50 -7.61
N ALA A 147 -19.22 -10.22 -7.36
CA ALA A 147 -19.20 -11.43 -6.54
C ALA A 147 -18.45 -12.56 -7.26
N ALA A 148 -18.64 -12.71 -8.57
CA ALA A 148 -17.95 -13.73 -9.36
C ALA A 148 -16.50 -13.34 -9.71
N SER A 149 -16.12 -12.07 -9.57
CA SER A 149 -14.81 -11.55 -10.01
C SER A 149 -13.80 -11.39 -8.88
N GLN A 150 -14.19 -11.63 -7.63
CA GLN A 150 -13.33 -11.42 -6.48
C GLN A 150 -12.88 -12.73 -5.83
N GLY A 151 -11.80 -12.65 -5.07
CA GLY A 151 -11.36 -13.73 -4.19
C GLY A 151 -10.66 -13.16 -2.97
N TRP A 152 -10.59 -13.96 -1.92
CA TRP A 152 -9.79 -13.68 -0.73
C TRP A 152 -9.32 -14.98 -0.09
N ALA A 153 -8.26 -14.87 0.71
CA ALA A 153 -7.70 -15.98 1.47
C ALA A 153 -7.13 -15.49 2.81
N PRO A 154 -7.15 -16.32 3.86
CA PRO A 154 -6.46 -16.02 5.11
C PRO A 154 -4.93 -16.10 4.92
N LEU A 155 -4.19 -15.57 5.88
CA LEU A 155 -2.74 -15.66 5.92
C LEU A 155 -2.29 -16.82 6.81
N VAL A 156 -1.74 -17.86 6.20
CA VAL A 156 -1.44 -19.13 6.87
C VAL A 156 0.00 -19.56 6.59
N LEU A 157 0.77 -19.76 7.65
CA LEU A 157 2.13 -20.29 7.60
C LEU A 157 2.09 -21.83 7.51
N ASP A 158 2.88 -22.38 6.60
CA ASP A 158 3.12 -23.83 6.46
C ASP A 158 4.04 -24.32 7.59
N THR A 159 3.53 -24.37 8.82
CA THR A 159 4.32 -24.74 10.01
C THR A 159 4.59 -26.24 10.10
N ASN A 160 3.76 -27.06 9.45
CA ASN A 160 4.02 -28.50 9.35
C ASN A 160 5.05 -28.85 8.25
N GLY A 161 5.28 -27.92 7.30
CA GLY A 161 6.37 -27.97 6.32
C GLY A 161 6.09 -28.82 5.09
N ASN A 162 4.82 -29.17 4.81
CA ASN A 162 4.48 -30.10 3.73
C ASN A 162 4.17 -29.42 2.38
N GLY A 163 4.16 -28.08 2.34
CA GLY A 163 3.95 -27.28 1.14
C GLY A 163 2.50 -27.19 0.66
N LYS A 164 1.52 -27.58 1.47
CA LYS A 164 0.09 -27.52 1.17
C LYS A 164 -0.65 -26.75 2.25
N LEU A 165 -1.67 -25.99 1.86
CA LEU A 165 -2.57 -25.38 2.83
C LEU A 165 -3.44 -26.46 3.47
N ASP A 166 -3.21 -26.72 4.75
CA ASP A 166 -3.95 -27.68 5.57
C ASP A 166 -4.89 -26.98 6.56
N GLN A 167 -5.50 -27.75 7.46
CA GLN A 167 -6.07 -27.18 8.67
C GLN A 167 -4.99 -26.45 9.47
N TRP A 168 -5.37 -25.33 10.08
CA TRP A 168 -4.48 -24.49 10.85
C TRP A 168 -4.94 -24.28 12.28
N THR A 169 -4.00 -23.90 13.15
CA THR A 169 -4.30 -23.28 14.45
C THR A 169 -4.60 -21.80 14.28
N GLU A 170 -5.51 -21.27 15.08
CA GLU A 170 -5.82 -19.83 15.10
C GLU A 170 -4.73 -19.01 15.82
N PRO A 171 -4.60 -17.68 15.58
CA PRO A 171 -3.51 -16.87 16.13
C PRO A 171 -3.42 -16.83 17.67
N ASP A 172 -4.53 -17.09 18.36
CA ASP A 172 -4.64 -17.14 19.83
C ASP A 172 -4.47 -18.55 20.40
N GLN A 173 -4.24 -19.54 19.55
CA GLN A 173 -4.06 -20.94 19.94
C GLN A 173 -2.58 -21.34 19.91
N PRO A 174 -2.15 -22.31 20.74
CA PRO A 174 -0.83 -22.91 20.63
C PRO A 174 -0.64 -23.55 19.26
N VAL A 175 0.55 -23.38 18.68
CA VAL A 175 0.91 -24.04 17.41
C VAL A 175 0.93 -25.56 17.58
N ASP A 176 0.24 -26.28 16.71
CA ASP A 176 0.29 -27.75 16.61
C ASP A 176 1.28 -28.15 15.50
N PRO A 177 2.33 -28.96 15.79
CA PRO A 177 3.29 -29.41 14.79
C PRO A 177 2.71 -30.17 13.59
N LYS A 178 1.47 -30.67 13.68
CA LYS A 178 0.77 -31.39 12.60
C LYS A 178 -0.07 -30.47 11.73
N LEU A 179 -0.29 -29.23 12.14
CA LEU A 179 -1.14 -28.26 11.48
C LEU A 179 -0.32 -27.08 10.96
N ASP A 180 -0.93 -26.34 10.06
CA ASP A 180 -0.49 -25.00 9.71
C ASP A 180 -0.80 -24.00 10.84
N ALA A 181 -0.30 -22.77 10.74
CA ALA A 181 -0.57 -21.72 11.70
C ALA A 181 -1.05 -20.44 11.01
N ARG A 182 -2.28 -20.01 11.30
CA ARG A 182 -2.78 -18.72 10.82
C ARG A 182 -2.09 -17.58 11.56
N ILE A 183 -1.83 -16.48 10.86
CA ILE A 183 -1.24 -15.27 11.45
C ILE A 183 -2.18 -14.07 11.33
N ALA A 184 -2.14 -13.21 12.35
CA ALA A 184 -2.66 -11.85 12.26
C ALA A 184 -1.66 -10.95 11.51
N GLY A 185 -1.48 -11.23 10.21
CA GLY A 185 -0.47 -10.61 9.34
C GLY A 185 -1.04 -9.59 8.35
N GLY A 186 -2.15 -8.94 8.69
CA GLY A 186 -2.91 -8.09 7.76
C GLY A 186 -2.06 -7.06 7.02
N PHE A 187 -2.27 -6.99 5.70
CA PHE A 187 -1.48 -6.14 4.82
C PHE A 187 -1.80 -4.66 5.04
N TYR A 188 -0.76 -3.85 5.23
CA TYR A 188 -0.81 -2.40 5.15
C TYR A 188 -0.47 -1.92 3.76
N ALA A 189 0.72 -2.23 3.22
CA ALA A 189 1.04 -2.11 1.79
C ALA A 189 0.64 -3.41 1.06
N VAL A 190 0.49 -3.34 -0.28
CA VAL A 190 0.27 -4.51 -1.14
C VAL A 190 1.08 -4.37 -2.43
N MET A 191 1.79 -5.44 -2.78
CA MET A 191 2.84 -5.43 -3.79
C MET A 191 2.83 -6.76 -4.55
N PRO A 192 2.09 -6.88 -5.66
CA PRO A 192 2.21 -8.01 -6.58
C PRO A 192 3.64 -8.07 -7.10
N ASN A 193 4.31 -9.21 -6.94
CA ASN A 193 5.69 -9.39 -7.36
C ASN A 193 5.73 -9.76 -8.85
N PRO A 194 6.25 -8.89 -9.73
CA PRO A 194 6.35 -9.20 -11.15
C PRO A 194 7.36 -10.33 -11.45
N ALA A 195 8.25 -10.67 -10.51
CA ALA A 195 9.27 -11.68 -10.72
C ALA A 195 8.75 -13.13 -10.58
N ASP A 196 7.76 -13.39 -9.73
CA ASP A 196 7.31 -14.76 -9.43
C ASP A 196 5.79 -14.92 -9.22
N GLY A 197 5.01 -13.82 -9.29
CA GLY A 197 3.56 -13.82 -9.11
C GLY A 197 3.10 -13.94 -7.65
N SER A 198 4.00 -13.97 -6.66
CA SER A 198 3.62 -13.83 -5.25
C SER A 198 3.16 -12.42 -4.93
N VAL A 199 2.46 -12.24 -3.82
CA VAL A 199 1.97 -10.94 -3.37
C VAL A 199 2.58 -10.62 -2.03
N TRP A 200 3.27 -9.50 -1.95
CA TRP A 200 3.88 -9.04 -0.71
C TRP A 200 3.02 -7.99 -0.04
N GLY A 201 3.10 -7.95 1.28
CA GLY A 201 2.48 -6.92 2.10
C GLY A 201 3.39 -6.53 3.25
N SER A 202 3.20 -5.32 3.76
CA SER A 202 3.82 -4.88 5.00
C SER A 202 2.87 -5.08 6.17
N VAL A 203 3.37 -5.51 7.33
CA VAL A 203 2.58 -5.63 8.57
C VAL A 203 2.91 -4.44 9.45
N ALA A 204 2.16 -3.35 9.24
CA ALA A 204 2.28 -2.13 10.03
C ALA A 204 1.60 -2.29 11.40
N PHE A 205 1.95 -1.41 12.35
CA PHE A 205 1.35 -1.34 13.70
C PHE A 205 1.66 -2.53 14.63
N ARG A 206 2.75 -3.23 14.36
CA ARG A 206 3.36 -4.21 15.26
C ARG A 206 4.83 -3.85 15.47
N TYR A 207 5.37 -4.15 16.64
CA TYR A 207 6.80 -4.02 16.92
C TYR A 207 7.49 -5.40 16.83
N PRO A 208 8.66 -5.51 16.16
CA PRO A 208 9.32 -4.49 15.32
C PRO A 208 8.62 -4.28 13.96
N GLY A 209 7.67 -5.16 13.60
CA GLY A 209 7.00 -5.18 12.31
C GLY A 209 7.57 -6.27 11.40
N ALA A 210 6.95 -6.48 10.25
CA ALA A 210 7.36 -7.51 9.30
C ALA A 210 6.92 -7.18 7.87
N ILE A 211 7.45 -7.94 6.92
CA ILE A 211 6.86 -8.11 5.60
C ILE A 211 6.34 -9.54 5.47
N VAL A 212 5.31 -9.73 4.67
CA VAL A 212 4.62 -11.00 4.49
C VAL A 212 4.50 -11.27 2.99
N ARG A 213 4.82 -12.49 2.57
CA ARG A 213 4.64 -13.00 1.21
C ARG A 213 3.46 -13.95 1.20
N PHE A 214 2.56 -13.80 0.25
CA PHE A 214 1.44 -14.69 -0.03
C PHE A 214 1.64 -15.32 -1.42
N ASP A 215 1.60 -16.64 -1.52
CA ASP A 215 1.63 -17.33 -2.81
C ASP A 215 0.19 -17.68 -3.24
N PRO A 216 -0.37 -17.01 -4.27
CA PRO A 216 -1.75 -17.26 -4.68
C PRO A 216 -2.00 -18.67 -5.22
N ARG A 217 -0.96 -19.42 -5.59
CA ARG A 217 -1.09 -20.78 -6.13
C ARG A 217 -1.30 -21.82 -5.03
N THR A 218 -0.61 -21.67 -3.91
CA THR A 218 -0.70 -22.59 -2.77
C THR A 218 -1.57 -22.05 -1.64
N GLN A 219 -1.87 -20.75 -1.66
CA GLN A 219 -2.52 -19.99 -0.59
C GLN A 219 -1.73 -19.98 0.73
N LEU A 220 -0.44 -20.35 0.68
CA LEU A 220 0.46 -20.30 1.82
C LEU A 220 1.15 -18.94 1.92
N THR A 221 1.57 -18.64 3.15
CA THR A 221 2.17 -17.39 3.54
C THR A 221 3.55 -17.62 4.14
N GLU A 222 4.45 -16.67 3.92
CA GLU A 222 5.73 -16.57 4.62
C GLU A 222 5.79 -15.21 5.33
N MET A 223 6.41 -15.16 6.50
CA MET A 223 6.58 -13.93 7.27
C MET A 223 8.06 -13.69 7.57
N TYR A 224 8.48 -12.43 7.43
CA TYR A 224 9.84 -12.00 7.68
C TYR A 224 9.84 -10.79 8.61
N SER A 225 10.15 -11.04 9.87
CA SER A 225 10.25 -10.00 10.90
C SER A 225 11.47 -9.13 10.65
N VAL A 226 11.34 -7.83 10.84
CA VAL A 226 12.46 -6.90 10.71
C VAL A 226 13.40 -7.08 11.92
N PRO A 227 14.69 -7.42 11.72
CA PRO A 227 15.66 -7.48 12.81
C PRO A 227 16.10 -6.07 13.22
N LEU A 228 16.58 -5.93 14.45
CA LEU A 228 17.28 -4.70 14.87
C LEU A 228 18.51 -4.46 13.98
N PRO A 229 18.89 -3.18 13.72
CA PRO A 229 18.32 -1.95 14.28
C PRO A 229 17.03 -1.47 13.60
N GLY A 230 16.50 -2.20 12.61
CA GLY A 230 15.24 -1.86 11.93
C GLY A 230 14.01 -2.08 12.82
N TYR A 231 13.06 -1.16 12.78
CA TYR A 231 11.73 -1.34 13.40
C TYR A 231 10.72 -0.31 12.86
N GLY A 232 9.44 -0.54 13.12
CA GLY A 232 8.36 0.40 12.80
C GLY A 232 7.99 0.38 11.32
N VAL A 233 7.70 -0.81 10.79
CA VAL A 233 7.27 -0.99 9.40
C VAL A 233 6.06 -0.12 9.05
N ARG A 234 6.13 0.55 7.89
CA ARG A 234 5.03 1.35 7.33
C ARG A 234 4.73 0.94 5.88
N GLY A 235 4.84 1.87 4.92
CA GLY A 235 4.69 1.58 3.51
C GLY A 235 5.91 0.88 2.93
N ALA A 236 5.67 0.04 1.94
CA ALA A 236 6.69 -0.72 1.24
C ALA A 236 6.30 -0.85 -0.23
N ASP A 237 7.28 -1.10 -1.08
CA ASP A 237 7.09 -1.49 -2.46
C ASP A 237 8.13 -2.55 -2.88
N ILE A 238 7.92 -3.21 -4.01
CA ILE A 238 8.78 -4.28 -4.50
C ILE A 238 9.40 -3.91 -5.85
N ASP A 239 10.65 -4.29 -6.05
CA ASP A 239 11.33 -4.11 -7.33
C ASP A 239 11.07 -5.26 -8.30
N ARG A 240 11.47 -5.09 -9.56
CA ARG A 240 11.28 -6.13 -10.59
C ARG A 240 12.13 -7.39 -10.39
N SER A 241 13.07 -7.37 -9.44
CA SER A 241 13.89 -8.53 -9.06
C SER A 241 13.32 -9.28 -7.85
N GLY A 242 12.18 -8.82 -7.29
CA GLY A 242 11.57 -9.39 -6.11
C GLY A 242 12.20 -8.95 -4.78
N VAL A 243 12.97 -7.85 -4.77
CA VAL A 243 13.50 -7.24 -3.54
C VAL A 243 12.47 -6.26 -2.98
N VAL A 244 12.11 -6.45 -1.71
CA VAL A 244 11.15 -5.59 -1.02
C VAL A 244 11.88 -4.44 -0.35
N TRP A 245 11.36 -3.23 -0.53
CA TRP A 245 11.88 -1.99 0.02
C TRP A 245 10.85 -1.37 0.96
N VAL A 246 11.24 -1.10 2.20
CA VAL A 246 10.28 -0.73 3.26
C VAL A 246 10.75 0.50 4.05
N SER A 247 9.82 1.43 4.29
CA SER A 247 10.05 2.55 5.21
C SER A 247 9.91 2.09 6.66
N LEU A 248 10.93 2.36 7.46
CA LEU A 248 11.02 1.97 8.86
C LEU A 248 11.05 3.20 9.78
N GLY A 249 10.27 3.15 10.86
CA GLY A 249 10.25 4.17 11.92
C GLY A 249 11.59 4.34 12.65
N SER A 250 12.52 3.40 12.50
CA SER A 250 13.92 3.54 12.92
C SER A 250 14.74 4.51 12.06
N GLY A 251 14.14 5.18 11.07
CA GLY A 251 14.83 6.11 10.17
C GLY A 251 15.67 5.41 9.12
N HIS A 252 15.27 4.19 8.72
CA HIS A 252 15.95 3.42 7.69
C HIS A 252 15.02 3.13 6.52
N LEU A 253 15.60 3.09 5.32
CA LEU A 253 15.04 2.33 4.20
C LEU A 253 15.55 0.89 4.33
N GLY A 254 14.64 -0.04 4.63
CA GLY A 254 14.94 -1.47 4.67
C GLY A 254 14.90 -2.08 3.28
N GLU A 255 15.86 -2.96 2.99
CA GLU A 255 15.96 -3.78 1.80
C GLU A 255 15.86 -5.25 2.24
N PHE A 256 14.95 -6.02 1.65
CA PHE A 256 14.82 -7.45 1.91
C PHE A 256 14.89 -8.27 0.62
N ASP A 257 15.83 -9.21 0.57
CA ASP A 257 16.02 -10.13 -0.53
C ASP A 257 15.84 -11.58 -0.07
N ARG A 258 14.68 -12.17 -0.38
CA ARG A 258 14.32 -13.55 -0.04
C ARG A 258 15.35 -14.58 -0.55
N ARG A 259 16.08 -14.29 -1.63
CA ARG A 259 17.05 -15.23 -2.22
C ARG A 259 18.29 -15.42 -1.35
N LYS A 260 18.52 -14.52 -0.39
CA LYS A 260 19.65 -14.61 0.55
C LYS A 260 19.34 -15.51 1.75
N CYS A 261 18.08 -15.89 1.96
CA CYS A 261 17.67 -16.77 3.04
C CYS A 261 18.34 -18.14 2.96
N LYS A 262 18.92 -18.57 4.08
CA LYS A 262 19.69 -19.83 4.24
C LYS A 262 18.90 -20.87 5.01
N ALA A 263 18.06 -20.44 5.95
CA ALA A 263 17.17 -21.34 6.67
C ALA A 263 15.99 -21.77 5.78
N PRO A 264 15.32 -22.90 6.10
CA PRO A 264 14.06 -23.27 5.46
C PRO A 264 13.02 -22.14 5.54
N LEU A 265 12.23 -22.00 4.48
CA LEU A 265 11.21 -20.95 4.34
C LEU A 265 9.82 -21.39 4.81
N ASN A 266 9.69 -22.65 5.23
CA ASN A 266 8.53 -23.24 5.87
C ASN A 266 8.97 -24.15 7.05
N GLY A 267 7.99 -24.72 7.74
CA GLY A 267 8.18 -25.55 8.92
C GLY A 267 8.17 -24.77 10.24
N ALA A 268 8.27 -25.49 11.36
CA ALA A 268 8.04 -24.98 12.71
C ALA A 268 8.91 -23.77 13.14
N LYS A 269 10.03 -23.52 12.46
CA LYS A 269 10.94 -22.38 12.74
C LYS A 269 10.78 -21.21 11.77
N ALA A 270 10.03 -21.36 10.68
CA ALA A 270 9.86 -20.34 9.65
C ALA A 270 8.76 -19.32 10.01
N THR A 271 8.83 -18.77 11.21
CA THR A 271 7.74 -17.97 11.83
C THR A 271 8.05 -16.47 11.91
N GLY A 272 8.97 -15.97 11.08
CA GLY A 272 9.38 -14.55 11.09
C GLY A 272 10.88 -14.31 11.15
N ALA A 273 11.58 -14.90 12.13
CA ALA A 273 12.97 -14.55 12.46
C ALA A 273 14.03 -15.36 11.71
N HIS A 274 13.62 -16.24 10.80
CA HIS A 274 14.48 -17.27 10.20
C HIS A 274 15.39 -16.79 9.06
N CYS A 275 15.19 -15.57 8.55
CA CYS A 275 16.00 -15.00 7.46
C CYS A 275 16.54 -13.59 7.80
N PRO A 276 17.36 -13.43 8.85
CA PRO A 276 17.98 -12.15 9.16
C PRO A 276 18.95 -11.68 8.04
N GLU A 277 19.61 -12.59 7.35
CA GLU A 277 20.54 -12.32 6.25
C GLU A 277 19.89 -11.78 4.98
N GLY A 278 18.56 -11.89 4.87
CA GLY A 278 17.78 -11.24 3.81
C GLY A 278 17.75 -9.72 3.95
N TRP A 279 17.93 -9.20 5.17
CA TRP A 279 17.78 -7.79 5.49
C TRP A 279 19.08 -6.99 5.31
N ARG A 280 18.92 -5.78 4.79
CA ARG A 280 19.92 -4.70 4.78
C ARG A 280 19.22 -3.38 5.11
N PHE A 281 19.91 -2.50 5.82
CA PHE A 281 19.36 -1.21 6.23
C PHE A 281 20.19 -0.06 5.66
N HIS A 282 19.49 0.93 5.09
CA HIS A 282 20.08 2.17 4.57
C HIS A 282 19.56 3.33 5.42
N ARG A 283 20.41 3.89 6.28
CA ARG A 283 20.04 5.01 7.17
C ARG A 283 19.62 6.22 6.34
N LEU A 284 18.40 6.70 6.54
CA LEU A 284 17.87 7.86 5.82
C LEU A 284 18.66 9.14 6.17
N PRO A 285 18.71 10.13 5.27
CA PRO A 285 19.32 11.42 5.56
C PRO A 285 18.72 12.09 6.80
N GLY A 286 19.46 13.03 7.41
CA GLY A 286 18.98 13.82 8.53
C GLY A 286 19.57 13.43 9.89
N PRO A 287 19.22 14.22 10.93
CA PRO A 287 19.74 14.05 12.28
C PRO A 287 19.14 12.80 12.96
N SER A 288 19.72 12.45 14.10
CA SER A 288 19.23 11.43 15.02
C SER A 288 18.80 12.06 16.34
N PHE A 289 18.16 11.28 17.22
CA PHE A 289 18.09 11.63 18.63
C PHE A 289 19.47 11.50 19.29
N ALA A 290 19.68 12.25 20.38
CA ALA A 290 20.93 12.19 21.12
C ALA A 290 21.15 10.78 21.70
N GLY A 291 22.29 10.16 21.38
CA GLY A 291 22.63 8.80 21.82
C GLY A 291 22.32 7.70 20.79
N ASP A 292 21.53 7.99 19.75
CA ASP A 292 21.08 7.01 18.75
C ASP A 292 21.56 7.36 17.34
N ASN A 293 22.86 7.58 17.16
CA ASN A 293 23.44 8.11 15.92
C ASN A 293 23.18 7.23 14.67
N ASP A 294 22.92 5.94 14.88
CA ASP A 294 22.59 4.99 13.80
C ASP A 294 21.14 5.14 13.30
N LEU A 295 20.28 5.83 14.04
CA LEU A 295 18.91 6.12 13.62
C LEU A 295 18.81 7.45 12.86
N SER A 296 17.69 7.66 12.18
CA SER A 296 17.32 8.97 11.64
C SER A 296 15.94 9.36 12.16
N VAL A 297 15.73 10.65 12.45
CA VAL A 297 14.40 11.18 12.73
C VAL A 297 13.57 11.38 11.47
N GLU A 298 14.13 11.14 10.28
CA GLU A 298 13.39 11.16 9.01
C GLU A 298 12.10 10.34 9.15
N SER A 299 10.98 11.00 8.89
CA SER A 299 9.64 10.46 9.12
C SER A 299 9.06 9.89 7.85
N SER A 300 9.78 8.94 7.23
CA SER A 300 9.31 8.29 6.00
C SER A 300 8.04 7.49 6.27
N TYR A 301 7.00 7.76 5.49
CA TYR A 301 5.71 7.09 5.54
C TYR A 301 5.60 5.93 4.54
N TYR A 302 6.11 6.10 3.33
CA TYR A 302 6.00 5.10 2.25
C TYR A 302 7.28 5.01 1.44
N THR A 303 7.50 3.83 0.86
CA THR A 303 8.53 3.59 -0.15
C THR A 303 7.84 3.16 -1.44
N TRP A 304 8.23 3.76 -2.56
CA TRP A 304 7.81 3.38 -3.91
C TRP A 304 9.05 3.05 -4.74
N VAL A 305 8.98 2.06 -5.62
CA VAL A 305 10.10 1.67 -6.47
C VAL A 305 9.85 2.11 -7.91
N ASP A 306 10.78 2.91 -8.46
CA ASP A 306 10.77 3.28 -9.87
C ASP A 306 11.17 2.09 -10.76
N GLN A 307 10.26 1.13 -10.92
CA GLN A 307 10.50 -0.09 -11.69
C GLN A 307 10.86 0.18 -13.16
N HIS A 308 10.44 1.33 -13.70
CA HIS A 308 10.48 1.62 -15.14
C HIS A 308 11.35 2.83 -15.51
N ASN A 309 12.15 3.37 -14.58
CA ASN A 309 12.97 4.55 -14.83
C ASN A 309 12.15 5.76 -15.32
N THR A 310 11.02 5.98 -14.66
CA THR A 310 10.10 7.08 -14.93
C THR A 310 10.69 8.43 -14.52
N LEU A 311 11.51 8.50 -13.47
CA LEU A 311 12.19 9.74 -13.07
C LEU A 311 13.46 9.99 -13.89
N GLY A 312 14.17 8.94 -14.33
CA GLY A 312 15.45 9.05 -15.02
C GLY A 312 16.68 8.72 -14.17
N LEU A 313 16.50 8.18 -12.94
CA LEU A 313 17.59 7.79 -12.04
C LEU A 313 18.00 6.31 -12.13
N GLY A 314 17.36 5.54 -13.01
CA GLY A 314 17.55 4.10 -13.16
C GLY A 314 16.25 3.32 -12.96
N ALA A 315 16.19 2.11 -13.51
CA ALA A 315 15.12 1.17 -13.21
C ALA A 315 15.37 0.50 -11.84
N ASN A 316 14.30 0.12 -11.15
CA ASN A 316 14.32 -0.44 -9.80
C ASN A 316 14.94 0.49 -8.74
N THR A 317 14.90 1.81 -8.95
CA THR A 317 15.38 2.77 -7.95
C THR A 317 14.33 2.91 -6.83
N PRO A 318 14.61 2.52 -5.58
CA PRO A 318 13.68 2.73 -4.49
C PRO A 318 13.71 4.18 -4.05
N ILE A 319 12.53 4.74 -3.81
CA ILE A 319 12.32 6.13 -3.43
C ILE A 319 11.46 6.18 -2.18
N ALA A 320 12.02 6.68 -1.08
CA ALA A 320 11.32 6.86 0.19
C ALA A 320 10.71 8.27 0.27
N THR A 321 9.55 8.41 0.91
CA THR A 321 9.04 9.73 1.29
C THR A 321 10.00 10.40 2.29
N GLY A 322 10.36 11.67 2.08
CA GLY A 322 11.27 12.44 2.93
C GLY A 322 10.50 13.58 3.63
N ASN A 323 9.59 13.23 4.54
CA ASN A 323 8.63 14.17 5.11
C ASN A 323 9.28 15.24 6.00
N LEU A 324 10.41 14.96 6.65
CA LEU A 324 11.14 16.00 7.39
C LEU A 324 12.15 16.76 6.53
N PHE A 325 12.25 16.41 5.24
CA PHE A 325 13.04 17.11 4.23
C PHE A 325 12.16 17.82 3.19
N ASP A 326 10.84 17.87 3.39
CA ASP A 326 9.88 18.40 2.42
C ASP A 326 10.06 17.77 1.02
N GLY A 327 10.20 16.45 0.92
CA GLY A 327 10.55 15.85 -0.37
C GLY A 327 10.48 14.34 -0.45
N VAL A 328 11.32 13.77 -1.31
CA VAL A 328 11.54 12.33 -1.47
C VAL A 328 13.03 12.01 -1.58
N HIS A 329 13.44 10.81 -1.18
CA HIS A 329 14.82 10.33 -1.19
C HIS A 329 14.94 9.11 -2.10
N ALA A 330 15.59 9.26 -3.26
CA ALA A 330 15.91 8.15 -4.15
C ALA A 330 17.25 7.53 -3.77
N LEU A 331 17.33 6.20 -3.61
CA LEU A 331 18.59 5.52 -3.35
C LEU A 331 19.25 5.10 -4.67
N VAL A 332 20.31 5.80 -5.06
CA VAL A 332 21.07 5.54 -6.30
C VAL A 332 22.50 5.17 -5.91
N ASP A 333 22.99 4.03 -6.38
CA ASP A 333 24.34 3.54 -6.05
C ASP A 333 24.64 3.55 -4.53
N ARG A 334 23.65 3.18 -3.73
CA ARG A 334 23.67 3.19 -2.24
C ARG A 334 23.86 4.56 -1.61
N LYS A 335 23.58 5.65 -2.34
CA LYS A 335 23.58 7.02 -1.83
C LYS A 335 22.21 7.64 -2.06
N PHE A 336 21.75 8.43 -1.10
CA PHE A 336 20.49 9.13 -1.25
C PHE A 336 20.64 10.40 -2.10
N VAL A 337 19.80 10.50 -3.12
CA VAL A 337 19.51 11.73 -3.87
C VAL A 337 18.21 12.31 -3.33
N THR A 338 18.29 13.46 -2.67
CA THR A 338 17.15 14.14 -2.08
C THR A 338 16.53 15.12 -3.07
N LEU A 339 15.24 14.93 -3.37
CA LEU A 339 14.44 15.83 -4.21
C LEU A 339 13.52 16.64 -3.30
N ARG A 340 13.97 17.86 -2.97
CA ARG A 340 13.32 18.73 -1.99
C ARG A 340 12.41 19.75 -2.65
N ILE A 341 11.25 19.97 -2.05
CA ILE A 341 10.31 21.04 -2.39
C ILE A 341 10.72 22.30 -1.60
N PRO A 342 10.80 23.48 -2.26
CA PRO A 342 11.24 24.69 -1.60
C PRO A 342 10.21 25.20 -0.57
N TYR A 343 10.74 25.75 0.51
CA TYR A 343 10.00 26.64 1.41
C TYR A 343 9.41 27.82 0.61
N PRO A 344 8.18 28.33 0.92
CA PRO A 344 7.32 28.04 2.06
C PRO A 344 6.29 26.91 1.89
N LEU A 345 6.32 26.15 0.80
CA LEU A 345 5.18 25.31 0.43
C LEU A 345 4.79 24.26 1.49
N GLY A 346 5.77 23.74 2.25
CA GLY A 346 5.59 22.71 3.28
C GLY A 346 5.07 21.39 2.70
N PHE A 347 5.84 20.32 2.76
CA PHE A 347 5.53 19.14 1.96
C PHE A 347 5.53 17.84 2.76
N TYR A 348 4.38 17.17 2.77
CA TYR A 348 4.19 15.90 3.46
C TYR A 348 3.53 14.93 2.51
N THR A 349 4.29 13.98 1.98
CA THR A 349 3.78 12.97 1.05
C THR A 349 3.53 11.64 1.77
N LYS A 350 2.52 10.91 1.29
CA LYS A 350 2.16 9.58 1.81
C LYS A 350 2.26 8.46 0.76
N GLY A 351 2.69 8.80 -0.44
CA GLY A 351 2.69 7.92 -1.61
C GLY A 351 2.70 8.78 -2.86
N PHE A 352 3.19 8.23 -3.96
CA PHE A 352 3.37 8.91 -5.24
C PHE A 352 3.62 7.87 -6.32
N GLU A 353 3.53 8.28 -7.57
CA GLU A 353 3.73 7.41 -8.72
C GLU A 353 4.56 8.13 -9.79
N GLY A 354 5.21 7.33 -10.62
CA GLY A 354 5.89 7.76 -11.83
C GLY A 354 5.03 7.56 -13.07
N ARG A 355 5.24 8.39 -14.09
CA ARG A 355 4.56 8.25 -15.39
C ARG A 355 5.47 8.67 -16.53
N VAL A 356 5.37 7.94 -17.65
CA VAL A 356 5.98 8.29 -18.93
C VAL A 356 4.85 8.73 -19.86
N ASP A 357 4.70 10.03 -20.03
CA ASP A 357 3.74 10.66 -20.94
C ASP A 357 4.17 10.57 -22.41
N ASP A 358 5.47 10.72 -22.68
CA ASP A 358 6.05 10.56 -24.01
C ASP A 358 7.48 10.01 -23.91
N ALA A 359 7.64 8.73 -24.28
CA ALA A 359 8.94 8.06 -24.25
C ALA A 359 9.98 8.71 -25.19
N LYS A 360 9.55 9.45 -26.22
CA LYS A 360 10.42 10.11 -27.21
C LYS A 360 10.83 11.52 -26.79
N ALA A 361 10.18 12.13 -25.80
CA ALA A 361 10.46 13.49 -25.34
C ALA A 361 11.58 13.57 -24.27
N GLY A 362 12.37 12.51 -24.08
CA GLY A 362 13.48 12.48 -23.13
C GLY A 362 13.00 12.67 -21.68
N TRP A 363 13.67 13.54 -20.93
CA TRP A 363 13.29 13.88 -19.55
C TRP A 363 11.96 14.65 -19.45
N LYS A 364 11.55 15.36 -20.51
CA LYS A 364 10.33 16.18 -20.51
C LYS A 364 9.06 15.35 -20.58
N GLY A 365 9.15 14.15 -21.14
CA GLY A 365 8.02 13.25 -21.30
C GLY A 365 7.84 12.29 -20.12
N ARG A 366 8.56 12.47 -19.02
CA ARG A 366 8.50 11.58 -17.85
C ARG A 366 8.69 12.35 -16.54
N GLY A 367 8.31 11.76 -15.42
CA GLY A 367 8.52 12.36 -14.12
C GLY A 367 7.87 11.59 -12.97
N LEU A 368 7.85 12.23 -11.80
CA LEU A 368 7.08 11.80 -10.64
C LEU A 368 5.93 12.78 -10.38
N TRP A 369 4.79 12.24 -9.97
CA TRP A 369 3.63 12.99 -9.51
C TRP A 369 3.44 12.72 -8.03
N VAL A 370 3.84 13.68 -7.22
CA VAL A 370 3.94 13.54 -5.77
C VAL A 370 2.85 14.39 -5.12
N PRO A 371 1.72 13.79 -4.70
CA PRO A 371 0.70 14.51 -3.95
C PRO A 371 1.22 14.85 -2.55
N SER A 372 0.84 16.03 -2.06
CA SER A 372 0.88 16.28 -0.63
C SER A 372 -0.27 15.50 0.01
N GLY A 373 0.07 14.53 0.85
CA GLY A 373 -0.83 13.56 1.48
C GLY A 373 -1.34 13.99 2.86
N ASP A 374 -1.20 15.25 3.22
CA ASP A 374 -1.80 15.80 4.43
C ASP A 374 -3.33 15.87 4.31
N ARG A 375 -4.03 15.57 5.41
CA ARG A 375 -5.50 15.67 5.50
C ARG A 375 -5.96 17.04 6.02
N THR A 376 -5.00 17.90 6.33
CA THR A 376 -5.15 19.16 7.05
C THR A 376 -4.23 20.21 6.41
N PRO A 377 -4.45 20.60 5.14
CA PRO A 377 -3.57 21.52 4.42
C PRO A 377 -3.45 22.89 5.08
N TRP A 378 -4.43 23.26 5.90
CA TRP A 378 -4.44 24.48 6.72
C TRP A 378 -3.50 24.44 7.94
N HIS A 379 -2.91 23.29 8.30
CA HIS A 379 -1.86 23.21 9.32
C HIS A 379 -0.49 23.67 8.80
N LYS A 380 -0.39 23.96 7.51
CA LYS A 380 0.80 24.50 6.86
C LYS A 380 0.67 26.01 6.68
N GLU A 381 1.69 26.60 6.08
CA GLU A 381 1.62 27.97 5.63
C GLU A 381 0.40 28.20 4.71
N GLY A 382 -0.26 29.36 4.89
CA GLY A 382 -1.51 29.72 4.21
C GLY A 382 -2.78 29.53 5.05
N GLY A 383 -2.80 28.65 6.06
CA GLY A 383 -3.92 28.53 7.01
C GLY A 383 -5.25 28.07 6.39
N LYS A 384 -6.38 28.54 6.94
CA LYS A 384 -7.73 28.17 6.45
C LYS A 384 -7.87 28.51 4.96
N GLY A 385 -8.36 27.54 4.17
CA GLY A 385 -8.57 27.70 2.73
C GLY A 385 -7.43 27.17 1.85
N THR A 386 -6.28 26.80 2.44
CA THR A 386 -5.21 26.09 1.71
C THR A 386 -5.76 24.80 1.08
N LYS A 387 -5.48 24.61 -0.20
CA LYS A 387 -5.88 23.43 -0.98
C LYS A 387 -4.74 22.42 -1.05
N PRO A 388 -5.04 21.12 -1.24
CA PRO A 388 -4.03 20.12 -1.54
C PRO A 388 -3.23 20.49 -2.81
N LEU A 389 -1.98 20.07 -2.85
CA LEU A 389 -1.07 20.28 -3.99
C LEU A 389 -0.53 18.94 -4.51
N VAL A 390 -0.15 18.91 -5.78
CA VAL A 390 0.59 17.81 -6.41
C VAL A 390 1.82 18.41 -7.07
N VAL A 391 3.00 17.88 -6.75
CA VAL A 391 4.26 18.31 -7.36
C VAL A 391 4.60 17.37 -8.51
N HIS A 392 4.93 17.95 -9.66
CA HIS A 392 5.52 17.23 -10.78
C HIS A 392 7.03 17.43 -10.76
N ILE A 393 7.79 16.34 -10.58
CA ILE A 393 9.26 16.37 -10.54
C ILE A 393 9.79 15.73 -11.83
N GLN A 394 10.67 16.44 -12.52
CA GLN A 394 11.37 15.93 -13.71
C GLN A 394 12.88 16.08 -13.50
N MET A 395 13.65 15.10 -13.95
CA MET A 395 15.11 15.10 -13.82
C MET A 395 15.76 15.16 -15.20
N ARG A 396 16.55 16.19 -15.46
CA ARG A 396 17.36 16.28 -16.69
C ARG A 396 18.50 15.27 -16.62
N SER A 397 18.90 14.72 -17.76
CA SER A 397 20.09 13.85 -17.83
C SER A 397 21.38 14.64 -17.58
N ASN A 398 21.38 15.93 -17.94
CA ASN A 398 22.46 16.86 -17.66
C ASN A 398 21.92 18.30 -17.50
N PRO A 399 22.64 19.21 -16.82
CA PRO A 399 22.17 20.57 -16.55
C PRO A 399 21.86 21.41 -17.80
N LEU A 400 22.52 21.11 -18.93
CA LEU A 400 22.43 21.89 -20.17
C LEU A 400 21.33 21.40 -21.12
N GLU A 401 20.67 20.29 -20.80
CA GLU A 401 19.60 19.73 -21.62
C GLU A 401 18.41 20.68 -21.67
N LYS A 402 17.95 20.99 -22.89
CA LYS A 402 16.91 21.99 -23.14
C LYS A 402 15.52 21.43 -23.13
#